data_AF-A0A0S2JFE2-F1
#
_entry.id   AF-A0A0S2JFE2-F1
#
_cell.length_a   1.000
_cell.length_b   1.000
_cell.length_c   1.000
_cell.angle_alpha   90.00
_cell.angle_beta   90.00
_cell.angle_gamma   90.00
#
_symmetry.space_group_name_H-M   'P 1'
#
loop_
_entity.id
_entity.type
_entity.pdbx_description
1 polymer ?
#
loop_
_entity_poly.entity_id
_entity_poly.type
_entity_poly.pdbx_seq_one_letter_code
_entity_poly.pdbx_strand_id
1 'polypeptide(L)'
;MFDWIKKRTSKSIWYLLATIVVACAAGPEIIISMELMVLVEFLGASTFVFMYVTGLKLFFSNLLNKLNQFESGTFFFIPSLDTLKQMPAIAIHAMPERTTSIGFVGFTSLTALYVLLR
;
A
#
# COMPACT_ATOMS: atom_id res chain seq x y z
N MET A 1 -45.76 22.24 -19.53
CA MET A 1 -44.39 22.36 -18.96
C MET A 1 -44.21 21.48 -17.72
N PHE A 2 -45.16 21.51 -16.78
CA PHE A 2 -45.14 20.69 -15.55
C PHE A 2 -45.12 19.16 -15.79
N ASP A 3 -45.89 18.66 -16.76
CA ASP A 3 -45.93 17.21 -17.04
C ASP A 3 -44.63 16.66 -17.62
N TRP A 4 -43.88 17.48 -18.36
CA TRP A 4 -42.58 17.08 -18.89
C TRP A 4 -41.54 17.00 -17.77
N ILE A 5 -41.54 17.97 -16.86
CA ILE A 5 -40.71 17.95 -15.64
C ILE A 5 -41.07 16.73 -14.79
N LYS A 6 -42.36 16.47 -14.57
CA LYS A 6 -42.86 15.31 -13.81
C LYS A 6 -42.47 13.97 -14.42
N LYS A 7 -42.50 13.84 -15.76
CA LYS A 7 -42.00 12.65 -16.46
C LYS A 7 -40.48 12.49 -16.32
N ARG A 8 -39.73 13.59 -16.36
CA ARG A 8 -38.25 13.57 -16.26
C ARG A 8 -37.80 13.22 -14.85
N THR A 9 -38.42 13.80 -13.82
CA THR A 9 -38.15 13.48 -12.41
C THR A 9 -38.62 12.08 -12.05
N SER A 10 -39.76 11.62 -12.57
CA SER A 10 -40.21 10.23 -12.40
C SER A 10 -39.17 9.24 -12.93
N LYS A 11 -38.65 9.44 -14.14
CA LYS A 11 -37.59 8.57 -14.69
C LYS A 11 -36.31 8.63 -13.83
N SER A 12 -35.91 9.82 -13.39
CA SER A 12 -34.75 10.01 -12.51
C SER A 12 -34.87 9.23 -11.20
N ILE A 13 -36.07 9.19 -10.61
CA ILE A 13 -36.35 8.45 -9.37
C ILE A 13 -36.23 6.94 -9.60
N TRP A 14 -36.75 6.43 -10.72
CA TRP A 14 -36.62 5.00 -11.06
C TRP A 14 -35.16 4.59 -11.29
N TYR A 15 -34.36 5.42 -11.93
CA TYR A 15 -32.93 5.16 -12.09
C TYR A 15 -32.18 5.19 -10.76
N LEU A 16 -32.47 6.17 -9.89
CA LEU A 16 -31.86 6.26 -8.57
C LEU A 16 -32.21 5.05 -7.69
N LEU A 17 -33.47 4.60 -7.74
CA LEU A 17 -33.92 3.40 -7.03
C LEU A 17 -33.21 2.15 -7.56
N ALA A 18 -33.06 2.01 -8.88
CA ALA A 18 -32.32 0.91 -9.49
C ALA A 18 -30.85 0.91 -9.06
N THR A 19 -30.19 2.08 -9.02
CA THR A 19 -28.81 2.21 -8.54
C THR A 19 -28.67 1.79 -7.08
N ILE A 20 -29.62 2.15 -6.20
CA ILE A 20 -29.61 1.73 -4.79
C ILE A 20 -29.78 0.22 -4.66
N VAL A 21 -30.72 -0.39 -5.40
CA VAL A 21 -30.94 -1.84 -5.36
C VAL A 21 -29.70 -2.59 -5.86
N VAL A 22 -29.07 -2.10 -6.93
CA VAL A 22 -27.83 -2.67 -7.46
C VAL A 22 -26.67 -2.51 -6.48
N ALA A 23 -26.54 -1.34 -5.83
CA ALA A 23 -25.53 -1.12 -4.79
C ALA A 23 -25.75 -2.01 -3.54
N CYS A 24 -27.00 -2.29 -3.17
CA CYS A 24 -27.30 -3.22 -2.08
C CYS A 24 -27.11 -4.69 -2.47
N ALA A 25 -27.37 -5.06 -3.73
CA ALA A 25 -27.29 -6.45 -4.20
C ALA A 25 -25.86 -6.88 -4.59
N ALA A 26 -25.09 -5.97 -5.16
CA ALA A 26 -23.73 -6.24 -5.64
C ALA A 26 -22.64 -5.51 -4.83
N GLY A 27 -23.03 -4.62 -3.92
CA GLY A 27 -22.12 -3.90 -3.02
C GLY A 27 -21.59 -2.57 -3.58
N PRO A 28 -20.75 -1.85 -2.78
CA PRO A 28 -20.09 -0.61 -3.19
C PRO A 28 -19.17 -0.77 -4.42
N GLU A 29 -18.80 -2.00 -4.77
CA GLU A 29 -17.92 -2.35 -5.87
C GLU A 29 -18.47 -1.89 -7.23
N ILE A 30 -19.79 -1.92 -7.45
CA ILE A 30 -20.39 -1.44 -8.70
C ILE A 30 -20.29 0.08 -8.80
N ILE A 31 -20.53 0.81 -7.71
CA ILE A 31 -20.41 2.27 -7.71
C ILE A 31 -18.96 2.65 -8.02
N ILE A 32 -18.00 1.99 -7.36
CA ILE A 32 -16.56 2.19 -7.62
C ILE A 32 -16.21 1.88 -9.08
N SER A 33 -16.75 0.79 -9.64
CA SER A 33 -16.51 0.41 -11.03
C SER A 33 -17.09 1.43 -12.02
N MET A 34 -18.26 1.99 -11.71
CA MET A 34 -18.92 3.00 -12.54
C MET A 34 -18.17 4.33 -12.50
N GLU A 35 -17.70 4.76 -11.32
CA GLU A 35 -16.83 5.93 -11.18
C GLU A 35 -15.49 5.73 -11.89
N LEU A 36 -14.91 4.53 -11.81
CA LEU A 36 -13.66 4.20 -12.48
C LEU A 36 -13.82 4.25 -14.00
N MET A 37 -14.92 3.71 -14.53
CA MET A 37 -15.24 3.77 -15.96
C MET A 37 -15.38 5.21 -16.44
N VAL A 38 -16.12 6.05 -15.71
CA VAL A 38 -16.26 7.48 -16.04
C VAL A 38 -14.90 8.19 -16.01
N LEU A 39 -14.04 7.84 -15.05
CA LEU A 39 -12.69 8.40 -14.96
C LEU A 39 -11.82 7.98 -16.15
N VAL A 40 -11.90 6.73 -16.59
CA VAL A 40 -11.20 6.22 -17.80
C VAL A 40 -11.67 6.95 -19.05
N GLU A 41 -12.98 7.15 -19.19
CA GLU A 41 -13.56 7.86 -20.34
C GLU A 41 -13.17 9.34 -20.35
N PHE A 42 -13.12 9.99 -19.18
CA PHE A 42 -12.79 11.41 -19.06
C PHE A 42 -11.29 11.69 -19.27
N LEU A 43 -10.40 10.90 -18.65
CA LEU A 43 -8.95 11.06 -18.81
C LEU A 43 -8.46 10.53 -20.17
N GLY A 44 -9.09 9.47 -20.67
CA GLY A 44 -8.56 8.62 -21.72
C GLY A 44 -7.73 7.45 -21.16
N ALA A 45 -7.66 6.34 -21.91
CA ALA A 45 -7.03 5.11 -21.43
C ALA A 45 -5.53 5.26 -21.10
N SER A 46 -4.79 6.03 -21.90
CA SER A 46 -3.33 6.17 -21.75
C SER A 46 -2.93 6.98 -20.51
N THR A 47 -3.63 8.08 -20.24
CA THR A 47 -3.40 8.96 -19.07
C THR A 47 -3.88 8.30 -17.79
N PHE A 48 -4.99 7.56 -17.84
CA PHE A 48 -5.49 6.77 -16.72
C PHE A 48 -4.47 5.72 -16.25
N VAL A 49 -3.90 4.94 -17.18
CA VAL A 49 -2.84 3.97 -16.84
C VAL A 49 -1.61 4.68 -16.27
N PHE A 50 -1.20 5.82 -16.85
CA PHE A 50 -0.05 6.58 -16.35
C PHE A 50 -0.27 7.12 -14.92
N MET A 51 -1.47 7.57 -14.60
CA MET A 51 -1.85 8.00 -13.25
C MET A 51 -1.68 6.87 -12.23
N TYR A 52 -2.11 5.64 -12.57
CA TYR A 52 -1.95 4.49 -11.69
C TYR A 52 -0.48 4.08 -11.52
N VAL A 53 0.29 4.01 -12.61
CA VAL A 53 1.71 3.66 -12.55
C VAL A 53 2.50 4.70 -11.73
N THR A 54 2.21 5.98 -11.92
CA THR A 54 2.87 7.05 -11.16
C THR A 54 2.46 7.06 -9.68
N GLY A 55 1.17 6.83 -9.38
CA GLY A 55 0.70 6.68 -8.01
C GLY A 55 1.37 5.51 -7.29
N LEU A 56 1.48 4.36 -7.96
CA LEU A 56 2.17 3.18 -7.43
C LEU A 56 3.66 3.45 -7.21
N LYS A 57 4.32 4.10 -8.18
CA LYS A 57 5.72 4.52 -8.04
C LYS A 57 5.92 5.46 -6.84
N LEU A 58 5.03 6.44 -6.65
CA LEU A 58 5.09 7.39 -5.55
C LEU A 58 4.88 6.70 -4.19
N PHE A 59 3.97 5.72 -4.14
CA PHE A 59 3.75 4.90 -2.95
C PHE A 59 5.04 4.16 -2.54
N PHE A 60 5.68 3.47 -3.48
CA PHE A 60 6.94 2.78 -3.20
C PHE A 60 8.07 3.74 -2.83
N SER A 61 8.19 4.88 -3.50
CA SER A 61 9.23 5.86 -3.13
C SER A 61 9.01 6.43 -1.73
N ASN A 62 7.76 6.69 -1.33
CA ASN A 62 7.47 7.19 0.00
C ASN A 62 7.71 6.11 1.07
N LEU A 63 7.37 4.85 0.77
CA LEU A 63 7.66 3.72 1.63
C LEU A 63 9.18 3.59 1.86
N LEU A 64 9.95 3.57 0.76
CA LEU A 64 11.41 3.48 0.81
C LEU A 64 12.04 4.68 1.51
N ASN A 65 11.54 5.90 1.27
CA ASN A 65 12.04 7.09 1.97
C ASN A 65 11.79 7.04 3.47
N LYS A 66 10.62 6.52 3.90
CA LYS A 66 10.34 6.30 5.33
C LYS A 66 11.22 5.21 5.93
N LEU A 67 11.49 4.13 5.20
CA LEU A 67 12.42 3.08 5.62
C LEU A 67 13.85 3.63 5.75
N ASN A 68 14.33 4.37 4.75
CA ASN A 68 15.63 5.03 4.80
C ASN A 68 15.72 6.05 5.96
N GLN A 69 14.65 6.80 6.24
CA GLN A 69 14.61 7.69 7.40
C GLN A 69 14.67 6.90 8.71
N PHE A 70 13.99 5.75 8.79
CA PHE A 70 14.05 4.86 9.95
C PHE A 70 15.46 4.26 10.16
N GLU A 71 16.17 3.97 9.07
CA GLU A 71 17.54 3.43 9.04
C GLU A 71 18.63 4.50 9.10
N SER A 72 18.30 5.78 8.90
CA SER A 72 19.27 6.90 8.88
C SER A 72 20.07 7.10 10.18
N GLY A 73 19.61 6.50 11.28
CA GLY A 73 20.30 6.49 12.57
C GLY A 73 21.18 5.26 12.82
N THR A 74 21.35 4.37 11.84
CA THR A 74 22.24 3.20 11.92
C THR A 74 23.36 3.29 10.90
N PHE A 75 24.60 3.29 11.37
CA PHE A 75 25.77 3.14 10.52
C PHE A 75 26.08 1.65 10.40
N PHE A 76 25.59 1.01 9.33
CA PHE A 76 26.05 -0.32 8.98
C PHE A 76 27.48 -0.22 8.45
N PHE A 77 28.44 -0.42 9.35
CA PHE A 77 29.86 -0.41 9.03
C PHE A 77 30.27 -1.81 8.55
N ILE A 78 30.69 -1.93 7.30
CA ILE A 78 31.28 -3.16 6.74
C ILE A 78 32.80 -3.07 6.92
N PRO A 79 33.39 -3.75 7.92
CA PRO A 79 34.84 -3.78 8.07
C PRO A 79 35.50 -4.54 6.92
N SER A 80 36.68 -4.10 6.49
CA SER A 80 37.49 -4.85 5.52
C SER A 80 38.02 -6.15 6.14
N LEU A 81 38.27 -7.16 5.30
CA LEU A 81 38.73 -8.49 5.75
C LEU A 81 40.03 -8.43 6.55
N ASP A 82 40.93 -7.50 6.24
CA ASP A 82 42.18 -7.31 6.97
C ASP A 82 41.95 -6.76 8.38
N THR A 83 40.99 -5.84 8.53
CA THR A 83 40.57 -5.29 9.84
C THR A 83 39.87 -6.35 10.68
N LEU A 84 39.07 -7.21 10.03
CA LEU A 84 38.38 -8.35 10.64
C LEU A 84 39.35 -9.42 11.17
N LYS A 85 40.48 -9.64 10.47
CA LYS A 85 41.54 -10.55 10.94
C LYS A 85 42.28 -10.00 12.16
N GLN A 86 42.49 -8.69 12.23
CA GLN A 86 43.17 -8.04 13.36
C GLN A 86 42.26 -7.89 14.58
N MET A 87 40.98 -7.60 14.36
CA MET A 87 39.98 -7.42 15.41
C MET A 87 38.66 -8.12 15.03
N PRO A 88 38.54 -9.44 15.28
CA PRO A 88 37.34 -10.20 14.93
C PRO A 88 36.10 -9.77 15.72
N ALA A 89 36.28 -9.18 16.91
CA ALA A 89 35.19 -8.68 17.75
C ALA A 89 34.40 -7.51 17.10
N ILE A 90 34.99 -6.78 16.14
CA ILE A 90 34.30 -5.70 15.40
C ILE A 90 33.12 -6.24 14.59
N ALA A 91 33.19 -7.50 14.14
CA ALA A 91 32.08 -8.15 13.43
C ALA A 91 30.80 -8.22 14.28
N ILE A 92 30.96 -8.32 15.61
CA ILE A 92 29.86 -8.40 16.59
C ILE A 92 29.31 -7.00 16.90
N HIS A 93 30.09 -5.94 16.63
CA HIS A 93 29.71 -4.53 16.85
C HIS A 93 29.29 -3.81 15.58
N ALA A 94 29.32 -4.46 14.41
CA ALA A 94 28.63 -3.98 13.24
C ALA A 94 27.13 -3.95 13.56
N MET A 95 26.60 -2.77 13.92
CA MET A 95 25.18 -2.62 14.23
C MET A 95 24.38 -2.93 12.96
N PRO A 96 23.60 -4.01 12.93
CA PRO A 96 22.76 -4.30 11.79
C PRO A 96 21.67 -3.22 11.68
N GLU A 97 21.18 -2.95 10.46
CA GLU A 97 20.09 -2.00 10.24
C GLU A 97 18.91 -2.31 11.18
N ARG A 98 18.26 -1.28 11.74
CA ARG A 98 17.17 -1.46 12.73
C ARG A 98 16.09 -2.45 12.27
N THR A 99 15.83 -2.49 10.98
CA THR A 99 14.86 -3.41 10.37
C THR A 99 15.29 -4.87 10.54
N THR A 100 16.56 -5.17 10.30
CA THR A 100 17.12 -6.53 10.44
C THR A 100 17.21 -6.99 11.90
N SER A 101 17.50 -6.08 12.84
CA SER A 101 17.51 -6.42 14.27
C SER A 101 16.10 -6.69 14.82
N ILE A 102 15.10 -5.88 14.43
CA ILE A 102 13.69 -6.14 14.76
C ILE A 102 13.25 -7.49 14.18
N GLY A 103 13.61 -7.78 12.93
CA GLY A 103 13.31 -9.07 12.29
C GLY A 103 13.92 -10.25 13.05
N PHE A 104 15.18 -10.14 13.47
CA PHE A 104 15.87 -11.18 14.23
C PHE A 104 15.24 -11.41 15.62
N VAL A 105 14.92 -10.34 16.35
CA VAL A 105 14.26 -10.45 17.67
C VAL A 105 12.83 -11.00 17.53
N GLY A 106 12.09 -10.56 16.51
CA GLY A 106 10.77 -11.08 16.19
C GLY A 106 10.80 -12.58 15.88
N PHE A 107 11.76 -13.01 15.05
CA PHE A 107 11.91 -14.42 14.71
C PHE A 107 12.27 -15.30 15.91
N THR A 108 13.22 -14.86 16.73
CA THR A 108 13.66 -15.62 17.93
C THR A 108 12.57 -15.68 19.00
N SER A 109 11.80 -14.61 19.20
CA SER A 109 10.66 -14.62 20.12
C SER A 109 9.51 -15.53 19.65
N LEU A 110 9.19 -15.54 18.35
CA LEU A 110 8.19 -16.44 17.78
C LEU A 110 8.60 -17.91 17.89
N THR A 111 9.88 -18.22 17.61
CA THR A 111 10.40 -19.59 17.76
C THR A 111 10.46 -20.03 19.21
N ALA A 112 10.85 -19.16 20.14
CA ALA A 112 10.79 -19.44 21.57
C ALA A 112 9.36 -19.73 22.03
N LEU A 113 8.39 -18.92 21.60
CA LEU A 113 6.97 -19.15 21.89
C LEU A 113 6.47 -20.48 21.33
N TYR A 114 6.85 -20.82 20.09
CA TYR A 114 6.49 -22.09 19.46
C TYR A 114 7.05 -23.30 20.23
N VAL A 115 8.30 -23.22 20.68
CA VAL A 115 8.92 -24.28 21.50
C VAL A 115 8.23 -24.40 22.87
N LEU A 116 7.79 -23.29 23.45
CA LEU A 116 7.14 -23.26 24.78
C LEU A 116 5.68 -23.76 24.75
N LEU A 117 5.00 -23.60 23.62
CA LEU A 117 3.62 -24.10 23.39
C LEU A 117 3.54 -25.56 22.94
N ARG A 118 4.68 -26.22 22.72
CA ARG A 118 4.79 -27.62 22.31
C ARG A 118 5.17 -28.51 23.49
#